data_AF-A0A7C1Z349-F1
#
_entry.id   AF-A0A7C1Z349-F1
#
_cell.length_a   1.000
_cell.length_b   1.000
_cell.length_c   1.000
_cell.angle_alpha   90.00
_cell.angle_beta   90.00
_cell.angle_gamma   90.00
#
_symmetry.space_group_name_H-M   'P 1'
#
loop_
_entity.id
_entity.type
_entity.pdbx_description
1 polymer ?
#
loop_
_entity_poly.entity_id
_entity_poly.type
_entity_poly.pdbx_seq_one_letter_code
_entity_poly.pdbx_strand_id
1 'polypeptide(L)'
;LTVKVGDIWSGFEGLTDSGLSVAEAVAQQQGTPPAAAPTEKTDAKATPATSEANNIEDDPTLLTQAEIDLLQQLAQRREALDARESELELQGGLLKAAEQKIDKKVEEMKTFQATIKKLIKTYDEQQETKMKSLVKIYENMKPQDASRIFEELDMDTLLLVVERMKERKLAPVMAKMNPLKATEITVELAKLRNLPTSITNAAR
;
A
#
# COMPACT_ATOMS: atom_id res chain seq x y z
N LEU A 1 41.29 -4.80 -2.47
CA LEU A 1 40.25 -5.58 -1.75
C LEU A 1 39.02 -5.66 -2.64
N THR A 2 38.97 -6.68 -3.48
CA THR A 2 37.86 -6.98 -4.40
C THR A 2 36.96 -8.02 -3.74
N VAL A 3 35.69 -7.68 -3.48
CA VAL A 3 34.72 -8.62 -2.90
C VAL A 3 33.93 -9.25 -4.04
N LYS A 4 33.97 -10.59 -4.11
CA LYS A 4 33.25 -11.42 -5.07
C LYS A 4 31.74 -11.36 -4.79
N VAL A 5 30.95 -11.13 -5.84
CA VAL A 5 29.51 -11.31 -5.87
C VAL A 5 29.27 -12.77 -6.29
N GLY A 6 28.97 -13.66 -5.33
CA GLY A 6 28.90 -15.10 -5.66
C GLY A 6 28.20 -16.03 -4.69
N ASP A 7 27.41 -15.58 -3.71
CA ASP A 7 26.85 -16.47 -2.66
C ASP A 7 25.37 -16.22 -2.28
N ILE A 8 24.51 -15.81 -3.21
CA ILE A 8 23.08 -15.54 -2.90
C ILE A 8 22.08 -16.38 -3.71
N TRP A 9 22.50 -17.51 -4.29
CA TRP A 9 21.62 -18.39 -5.09
C TRP A 9 21.51 -19.84 -4.62
N SER A 10 21.79 -20.13 -3.34
CA SER A 10 21.71 -21.48 -2.78
C SER A 10 20.74 -21.60 -1.59
N GLY A 11 19.53 -21.03 -1.72
CA GLY A 11 18.56 -20.96 -0.61
C GLY A 11 17.11 -21.31 -0.93
N PHE A 12 16.77 -21.80 -2.13
CA PHE A 12 15.37 -22.08 -2.51
C PHE A 12 15.06 -23.56 -2.77
N GLU A 13 16.04 -24.47 -2.65
CA GLU A 13 15.89 -25.86 -3.09
C GLU A 13 15.51 -26.84 -1.94
N GLY A 14 14.72 -26.39 -0.97
CA GLY A 14 14.46 -27.15 0.26
C GLY A 14 13.02 -27.18 0.77
N LEU A 15 12.02 -26.77 -0.02
CA LEU A 15 10.64 -26.66 0.46
C LEU A 15 9.57 -27.24 -0.49
N THR A 16 9.81 -28.44 -1.04
CA THR A 16 8.80 -29.16 -1.84
C THR A 16 8.45 -30.55 -1.32
N ASP A 17 8.77 -30.86 -0.06
CA ASP A 17 8.40 -32.15 0.54
C ASP A 17 7.61 -31.96 1.84
N SER A 18 6.31 -31.71 1.70
CA SER A 18 5.33 -31.97 2.76
C SER A 18 3.93 -32.00 2.15
N GLY A 19 3.35 -33.20 2.18
CA GLY A 19 2.16 -33.60 1.42
C GLY A 19 0.90 -32.77 1.64
N LEU A 20 0.21 -32.55 0.53
CA LEU A 20 -1.21 -32.20 0.50
C LEU A 20 -1.93 -33.36 -0.18
N SER A 21 -2.54 -34.21 0.64
CA SER A 21 -3.45 -35.27 0.24
C SER A 21 -4.77 -34.64 -0.23
N VAL A 22 -5.10 -34.82 -1.50
CA VAL A 22 -6.40 -34.44 -2.06
C VAL A 22 -7.39 -35.54 -1.72
N ALA A 23 -8.32 -35.25 -0.80
CA ALA A 23 -9.44 -36.13 -0.49
C ALA A 23 -10.48 -36.08 -1.62
N GLU A 24 -10.71 -37.23 -2.26
CA GLU A 24 -11.86 -37.48 -3.13
C GLU A 24 -13.17 -37.28 -2.35
N ALA A 25 -14.03 -36.39 -2.85
CA ALA A 25 -15.42 -36.29 -2.42
C ALA A 25 -16.31 -37.03 -3.42
N VAL A 26 -16.78 -38.21 -2.99
CA VAL A 26 -17.79 -39.03 -3.66
C VAL A 26 -19.17 -38.37 -3.49
N ALA A 27 -19.82 -37.99 -4.59
CA ALA A 27 -21.22 -37.55 -4.58
C ALA A 27 -22.15 -38.75 -4.79
N GLN A 28 -22.90 -39.11 -3.75
CA GLN A 28 -23.95 -40.13 -3.78
C GLN A 28 -25.21 -39.62 -4.51
N GLN A 29 -25.67 -40.41 -5.48
CA GLN A 29 -27.05 -40.41 -5.97
C GLN A 29 -27.95 -41.15 -4.97
N GLN A 30 -29.07 -40.55 -4.57
CA GLN A 30 -30.26 -41.29 -4.12
C GLN A 30 -31.49 -40.36 -4.10
N GLY A 31 -32.55 -40.75 -4.81
CA GLY A 31 -33.84 -40.08 -4.75
C GLY A 31 -34.90 -40.72 -5.65
N THR A 32 -35.69 -41.64 -5.10
CA THR A 32 -37.01 -42.10 -5.58
C THR A 32 -37.85 -42.51 -4.36
N PRO A 33 -39.19 -42.59 -4.44
CA PRO A 33 -40.22 -41.54 -4.50
C PRO A 33 -41.19 -41.66 -3.28
N PRO A 34 -42.33 -40.93 -3.18
CA PRO A 34 -43.58 -41.60 -3.55
C PRO A 34 -44.72 -40.70 -4.08
N ALA A 35 -45.67 -41.38 -4.69
CA ALA A 35 -46.92 -40.91 -5.29
C ALA A 35 -48.04 -40.59 -4.29
N ALA A 36 -48.96 -39.69 -4.69
CA ALA A 36 -50.41 -39.93 -4.76
C ALA A 36 -51.17 -38.64 -5.14
N ALA A 37 -51.88 -38.68 -6.27
CA ALA A 37 -52.97 -37.76 -6.63
C ALA A 37 -54.29 -38.24 -5.98
N PRO A 38 -55.41 -37.47 -6.04
CA PRO A 38 -56.25 -37.55 -7.25
C PRO A 38 -57.10 -36.30 -7.62
N THR A 39 -57.20 -36.10 -8.95
CA THR A 39 -58.37 -35.77 -9.81
C THR A 39 -59.26 -34.53 -9.60
N GLU A 40 -59.40 -33.71 -10.65
CA GLU A 40 -60.61 -33.57 -11.52
C GLU A 40 -60.31 -32.60 -12.70
N LYS A 41 -60.12 -33.11 -13.93
CA LYS A 41 -61.05 -33.10 -15.09
C LYS A 41 -61.50 -31.73 -15.61
N THR A 42 -61.05 -31.37 -16.82
CA THR A 42 -61.96 -31.09 -17.96
C THR A 42 -61.20 -31.09 -19.29
N ASP A 43 -61.83 -31.73 -20.27
CA ASP A 43 -61.38 -32.07 -21.62
C ASP A 43 -61.09 -30.88 -22.54
N ALA A 44 -60.08 -31.03 -23.41
CA ALA A 44 -60.18 -30.68 -24.82
C ALA A 44 -59.10 -31.42 -25.65
N LYS A 45 -59.55 -32.52 -26.25
CA LYS A 45 -58.90 -33.35 -27.26
C LYS A 45 -58.53 -32.54 -28.51
N ALA A 46 -57.27 -32.61 -28.94
CA ALA A 46 -56.87 -32.72 -30.35
C ALA A 46 -55.35 -32.91 -30.48
N THR A 47 -54.91 -34.16 -30.61
CA THR A 47 -53.74 -34.46 -31.44
C THR A 47 -54.24 -34.52 -32.89
N PRO A 48 -53.45 -34.01 -33.84
CA PRO A 48 -53.01 -34.90 -34.88
C PRO A 48 -51.48 -34.94 -34.92
N ALA A 49 -50.98 -36.15 -35.10
CA ALA A 49 -49.62 -36.41 -35.50
C ALA A 49 -49.30 -35.71 -36.84
N THR A 50 -48.01 -35.47 -37.02
CA THR A 50 -47.33 -35.26 -38.30
C THR A 50 -47.42 -33.84 -38.88
N SER A 51 -46.45 -33.04 -38.47
CA SER A 51 -45.56 -32.32 -39.38
C SER A 51 -44.24 -32.26 -38.62
N GLU A 52 -43.20 -33.06 -38.90
CA GLU A 52 -42.49 -33.08 -40.18
C GLU A 52 -42.68 -31.76 -40.94
N ALA A 53 -42.54 -30.65 -40.21
CA ALA A 53 -42.18 -29.38 -40.80
C ALA A 53 -40.72 -29.53 -41.20
N ASN A 54 -40.54 -30.14 -42.36
CA ASN A 54 -39.47 -29.90 -43.32
C ASN A 54 -38.28 -29.16 -42.69
N ASN A 55 -37.33 -29.92 -42.14
CA ASN A 55 -35.92 -29.56 -42.16
C ASN A 55 -35.45 -29.59 -43.64
N ILE A 56 -36.05 -28.73 -44.47
CA ILE A 56 -35.70 -28.50 -45.87
C ILE A 56 -35.48 -26.99 -46.00
N GLU A 57 -34.65 -26.42 -45.12
CA GLU A 57 -34.03 -25.10 -45.35
C GLU A 57 -32.53 -25.11 -44.99
N ASP A 58 -31.97 -26.29 -44.68
CA ASP A 58 -30.56 -26.47 -44.33
C ASP A 58 -29.95 -27.61 -45.15
N ASP A 59 -30.42 -27.81 -46.39
CA ASP A 59 -29.76 -28.69 -47.34
C ASP A 59 -28.60 -27.89 -47.98
N PRO A 60 -27.32 -28.14 -47.62
CA PRO A 60 -26.18 -27.36 -48.10
C PRO A 60 -25.98 -27.46 -49.62
N THR A 61 -26.75 -28.33 -50.28
CA THR A 61 -26.74 -28.53 -51.73
C THR A 61 -27.74 -27.64 -52.48
N LEU A 62 -28.64 -26.93 -51.78
CA LEU A 62 -29.65 -26.03 -52.37
C LEU A 62 -29.28 -24.55 -52.29
N LEU A 63 -28.12 -24.20 -51.72
CA LEU A 63 -27.65 -22.83 -51.60
C LEU A 63 -27.31 -22.22 -52.97
N THR A 64 -27.71 -20.98 -53.20
CA THR A 64 -27.28 -20.20 -54.35
C THR A 64 -25.84 -19.73 -54.18
N GLN A 65 -25.11 -19.48 -55.28
CA GLN A 65 -23.72 -19.01 -55.22
C GLN A 65 -23.56 -17.73 -54.36
N ALA A 66 -24.54 -16.81 -54.42
CA ALA A 66 -24.52 -15.58 -53.64
C ALA A 66 -24.67 -15.83 -52.12
N GLU A 67 -25.45 -16.83 -51.72
CA GLU A 67 -25.59 -17.23 -50.31
C GLU A 67 -24.32 -17.91 -49.80
N ILE A 68 -23.68 -18.74 -50.62
CA ILE A 68 -22.39 -19.36 -50.30
C ILE A 68 -21.31 -18.28 -50.09
N ASP A 69 -21.23 -17.30 -50.98
CA ASP A 69 -20.27 -16.18 -50.88
C ASP A 69 -20.53 -15.33 -49.62
N LEU A 70 -21.80 -15.06 -49.29
CA LEU A 70 -22.18 -14.35 -48.06
C LEU A 70 -21.78 -15.14 -46.80
N LEU A 71 -22.06 -16.44 -46.76
CA LEU A 71 -21.70 -17.30 -45.63
C LEU A 71 -20.18 -17.35 -45.44
N GLN A 72 -19.42 -17.41 -46.53
CA GLN A 72 -17.95 -17.36 -46.47
C GLN A 72 -17.45 -16.01 -45.92
N GLN A 73 -18.03 -14.88 -46.36
CA GLN A 73 -17.70 -13.56 -45.81
C GLN A 73 -18.04 -13.44 -44.32
N LEU A 74 -19.18 -13.98 -43.89
CA LEU A 74 -19.57 -14.00 -42.49
C LEU A 74 -18.65 -14.88 -41.65
N ALA A 75 -18.25 -16.04 -42.17
CA ALA A 75 -17.27 -16.92 -41.51
C ALA A 75 -15.91 -16.24 -41.34
N GLN A 76 -15.38 -15.60 -42.40
CA GLN A 76 -14.14 -14.82 -42.33
C GLN A 76 -14.25 -13.66 -41.33
N ARG A 77 -15.39 -12.96 -41.33
CA ARG A 77 -15.62 -11.86 -40.37
C ARG A 77 -15.68 -12.38 -38.94
N ARG A 78 -16.29 -13.54 -38.69
CA ARG A 78 -16.35 -14.16 -37.37
C ARG A 78 -14.93 -14.52 -36.90
N GLU A 79 -14.14 -15.18 -37.73
CA GLU A 79 -12.75 -15.52 -37.40
C GLU A 79 -11.92 -14.27 -37.06
N ALA A 80 -12.08 -13.19 -37.83
CA ALA A 80 -11.41 -11.92 -37.56
C ALA A 80 -11.85 -11.27 -36.23
N LEU A 81 -13.13 -11.40 -35.86
CA LEU A 81 -13.65 -10.91 -34.59
C LEU A 81 -13.15 -11.76 -33.41
N ASP A 82 -13.19 -13.08 -33.53
CA ASP A 82 -12.71 -14.02 -32.52
C ASP A 82 -11.20 -13.81 -32.25
N ALA A 83 -10.41 -13.59 -33.31
CA ALA A 83 -9.00 -13.23 -33.18
C ALA A 83 -8.81 -11.92 -32.40
N ARG A 84 -9.60 -10.89 -32.71
CA ARG A 84 -9.53 -9.59 -32.01
C ARG A 84 -9.99 -9.69 -30.56
N GLU A 85 -11.02 -10.48 -30.28
CA GLU A 85 -11.52 -10.71 -28.93
C GLU A 85 -10.42 -11.37 -28.07
N SER A 86 -9.79 -12.43 -28.58
CA SER A 86 -8.68 -13.10 -27.87
C SER A 86 -7.49 -12.18 -27.61
N GLU A 87 -7.16 -11.28 -28.56
CA GLU A 87 -6.11 -10.28 -28.38
C GLU A 87 -6.47 -9.29 -27.26
N LEU A 88 -7.70 -8.78 -27.25
CA LEU A 88 -8.17 -7.85 -26.23
C LEU A 88 -8.24 -8.49 -24.84
N GLU A 89 -8.64 -9.76 -24.76
CA GLU A 89 -8.62 -10.52 -23.51
C GLU A 89 -7.21 -10.66 -22.94
N LEU A 90 -6.23 -10.98 -23.80
CA LEU A 90 -4.83 -11.09 -23.40
C LEU A 90 -4.28 -9.74 -22.92
N GLN A 91 -4.52 -8.66 -23.68
CA GLN A 91 -4.13 -7.31 -23.29
C GLN A 91 -4.80 -6.89 -21.97
N GLY A 92 -6.09 -7.18 -21.80
CA GLY A 92 -6.86 -6.90 -20.60
C GLY A 92 -6.33 -7.66 -19.37
N GLY A 93 -5.97 -8.93 -19.53
CA GLY A 93 -5.34 -9.74 -18.49
C GLY A 93 -3.98 -9.18 -18.06
N LEU A 94 -3.15 -8.79 -19.03
CA LEU A 94 -1.84 -8.19 -18.76
C LEU A 94 -1.97 -6.84 -18.04
N LEU A 95 -2.90 -5.99 -18.46
CA LEU A 95 -3.16 -4.69 -17.84
C LEU A 95 -3.67 -4.84 -16.41
N LYS A 96 -4.60 -5.77 -16.16
CA LYS A 96 -5.08 -6.09 -14.80
C LYS A 96 -3.95 -6.58 -13.89
N ALA A 97 -3.06 -7.45 -14.40
CA ALA A 97 -1.91 -7.92 -13.63
C ALA A 97 -0.93 -6.77 -13.32
N ALA A 98 -0.73 -5.84 -14.26
CA ALA A 98 0.08 -4.65 -14.06
C ALA A 98 -0.53 -3.70 -13.02
N GLU A 99 -1.84 -3.45 -13.10
CA GLU A 99 -2.60 -2.64 -12.14
C GLU A 99 -2.49 -3.21 -10.72
N GLN A 100 -2.75 -4.50 -10.54
CA GLN A 100 -2.59 -5.17 -9.24
C GLN A 100 -1.16 -5.07 -8.68
N LYS A 101 -0.15 -5.14 -9.55
CA LYS A 101 1.25 -4.99 -9.15
C LYS A 101 1.55 -3.56 -8.70
N ILE A 102 0.99 -2.56 -9.37
CA ILE A 102 1.12 -1.16 -9.00
C ILE A 102 0.41 -0.90 -7.67
N ASP A 103 -0.81 -1.40 -7.48
CA ASP A 103 -1.58 -1.23 -6.25
C ASP A 103 -0.83 -1.81 -5.04
N LYS A 104 -0.29 -3.02 -5.17
CA LYS A 104 0.57 -3.63 -4.14
C LYS A 104 1.78 -2.75 -3.82
N LYS A 105 2.44 -2.19 -4.84
CA LYS A 105 3.58 -1.29 -4.64
C LYS A 105 3.18 0.01 -3.95
N VAL A 106 2.01 0.56 -4.27
CA VAL A 106 1.47 1.76 -3.62
C VAL A 106 1.14 1.48 -2.16
N GLU A 107 0.55 0.33 -1.85
CA GLU A 107 0.30 -0.10 -0.47
C GLU A 107 1.60 -0.26 0.32
N GLU A 108 2.59 -0.97 -0.24
CA GLU A 108 3.93 -1.09 0.35
C GLU A 108 4.54 0.30 0.64
N MET A 109 4.52 1.20 -0.34
CA MET A 109 5.04 2.57 -0.16
C MET A 109 4.31 3.34 0.94
N LYS A 110 2.98 3.22 1.03
CA LYS A 110 2.19 3.85 2.10
C LYS A 110 2.57 3.29 3.47
N THR A 111 2.78 1.97 3.59
CA THR A 111 3.21 1.35 4.85
C THR A 111 4.61 1.82 5.25
N PHE A 112 5.54 1.95 4.30
CA PHE A 112 6.88 2.50 4.57
C PHE A 112 6.79 3.97 4.99
N GLN A 113 6.01 4.80 4.30
CA GLN A 113 5.81 6.19 4.68
C GLN A 113 5.25 6.32 6.10
N ALA A 114 4.26 5.51 6.46
CA ALA A 114 3.69 5.49 7.81
C ALA A 114 4.73 5.06 8.86
N THR A 115 5.54 4.05 8.54
CA THR A 115 6.60 3.55 9.43
C THR A 115 7.68 4.59 9.66
N ILE A 116 8.13 5.27 8.58
CA ILE A 116 9.12 6.34 8.65
C ILE A 116 8.58 7.51 9.48
N LYS A 117 7.35 7.97 9.21
CA LYS A 117 6.71 9.03 9.99
C LYS A 117 6.62 8.69 11.47
N LYS A 118 6.26 7.44 11.79
CA LYS A 118 6.23 6.95 13.18
C LYS A 118 7.63 6.97 13.79
N LEU A 119 8.64 6.48 13.08
CA LEU A 119 10.02 6.42 13.57
C LEU A 119 10.59 7.81 13.84
N ILE A 120 10.39 8.76 12.92
CA ILE A 120 10.79 10.16 13.08
C ILE A 120 10.13 10.74 14.33
N LYS A 121 8.80 10.59 14.47
CA LYS A 121 8.08 11.07 15.64
C LYS A 121 8.64 10.48 16.95
N THR A 122 8.87 9.17 16.99
CA THR A 122 9.44 8.52 18.18
C THR A 122 10.86 9.01 18.48
N TYR A 123 11.66 9.27 17.45
CA TYR A 123 13.00 9.81 17.60
C TYR A 123 12.95 11.23 18.16
N ASP A 124 12.11 12.10 17.60
CA ASP A 124 11.92 13.48 18.06
C ASP A 124 11.45 13.52 19.52
N GLU A 125 10.47 12.69 19.89
CA GLU A 125 10.00 12.56 21.28
C GLU A 125 11.11 12.09 22.24
N GLN A 126 11.94 11.14 21.81
CA GLN A 126 13.09 10.68 22.60
C GLN A 126 14.16 11.78 22.74
N GLN A 127 14.47 12.50 21.68
CA GLN A 127 15.43 13.61 21.72
C GLN A 127 14.91 14.74 22.59
N GLU A 128 13.63 15.10 22.47
CA GLU A 128 13.00 16.12 23.31
C GLU A 128 13.00 15.68 24.78
N THR A 129 12.75 14.41 25.08
CA THR A 129 12.81 13.87 26.44
C THR A 129 14.23 13.92 27.02
N LYS A 130 15.24 13.50 26.25
CA LYS A 130 16.65 13.60 26.65
C LYS A 130 17.04 15.05 26.91
N MET A 131 16.66 15.95 26.02
CA MET A 131 16.95 17.38 26.15
C MET A 131 16.25 17.99 27.37
N LYS A 132 14.97 17.69 27.60
CA LYS A 132 14.23 18.11 28.80
C LYS A 132 14.89 17.59 30.08
N SER A 133 15.44 16.37 30.06
CA SER A 133 16.18 15.83 31.20
C SER A 133 17.45 16.64 31.48
N LEU A 134 18.23 16.94 30.44
CA LEU A 134 19.44 17.79 30.55
C LEU A 134 19.10 19.18 31.09
N VAL A 135 18.09 19.84 30.52
CA VAL A 135 17.63 21.16 30.98
C VAL A 135 17.21 21.11 32.45
N LYS A 136 16.46 20.07 32.87
CA LYS A 136 16.04 19.91 34.27
C LYS A 136 17.21 19.78 35.24
N ILE A 137 18.31 19.14 34.85
CA ILE A 137 19.51 19.02 35.70
C ILE A 137 20.05 20.42 35.99
N TYR A 138 20.17 21.28 34.97
CA TYR A 138 20.65 22.65 35.13
C TYR A 138 19.63 23.55 35.84
N GLU A 139 18.32 23.41 35.60
CA GLU A 139 17.26 24.19 36.29
C GLU A 139 17.17 23.93 37.80
N ASN A 140 17.57 22.72 38.23
CA ASN A 140 17.56 22.31 39.63
C ASN A 140 18.90 22.54 40.33
N MET A 141 19.94 22.90 39.58
CA MET A 141 21.25 23.23 40.12
C MET A 141 21.26 24.63 40.74
N LYS A 142 22.23 24.89 41.64
CA LYS A 142 22.42 26.23 42.19
C LYS A 142 22.80 27.20 41.07
N PRO A 143 22.22 28.42 41.01
CA PRO A 143 22.51 29.36 39.93
C PRO A 143 23.98 29.74 39.77
N GLN A 144 24.76 29.68 40.86
CA GLN A 144 26.21 29.95 40.83
C GLN A 144 27.02 28.83 40.18
N ASP A 145 26.59 27.58 40.34
CA ASP A 145 27.30 26.42 39.79
C ASP A 145 26.94 26.29 38.30
N ALA A 146 25.67 26.50 37.95
CA ALA A 146 25.21 26.54 36.57
C ALA A 146 25.89 27.67 35.75
N SER A 147 26.09 28.86 36.34
CA SER A 147 26.73 29.98 35.63
C SER A 147 28.18 29.67 35.25
N ARG A 148 28.94 29.04 36.14
CA ARG A 148 30.32 28.61 35.87
C ARG A 148 30.39 27.59 34.73
N ILE A 149 29.51 26.60 34.74
CA ILE A 149 29.48 25.58 33.68
C ILE A 149 29.08 26.21 32.34
N PHE A 150 28.10 27.12 32.33
CA PHE A 150 27.64 27.78 31.10
C PHE A 150 28.69 28.71 30.48
N GLU A 151 29.61 29.27 31.28
CA GLU A 151 30.75 30.05 30.77
C GLU A 151 31.80 29.20 30.05
N GLU A 152 31.94 27.94 30.44
CA GLU A 152 32.89 26.98 29.86
C GLU A 152 32.30 26.20 28.67
N LEU A 153 30.97 26.16 28.55
CA LEU A 153 30.27 25.41 27.51
C LEU A 153 30.40 26.09 26.14
N ASP A 154 30.39 25.28 25.08
CA ASP A 154 30.33 25.79 23.71
C ASP A 154 29.00 26.54 23.46
N MET A 155 29.07 27.58 22.61
CA MET A 155 27.93 28.46 22.39
C MET A 155 26.72 27.73 21.79
N ASP A 156 26.94 26.76 20.90
CA ASP A 156 25.88 26.05 20.20
C ASP A 156 25.06 25.17 21.18
N THR A 157 25.74 24.41 22.03
CA THR A 157 25.12 23.57 23.07
C THR A 157 24.46 24.42 24.15
N LEU A 158 25.10 25.53 24.53
CA LEU A 158 24.53 26.47 25.48
C LEU A 158 23.19 27.03 25.00
N LEU A 159 23.12 27.49 23.75
CA LEU A 159 21.89 28.03 23.17
C LEU A 159 20.77 26.97 23.13
N LEU A 160 21.10 25.73 22.81
CA LEU A 160 20.13 24.63 22.75
C LEU A 160 19.46 24.36 24.11
N VAL A 161 20.24 24.45 25.19
CA VAL A 161 19.76 24.28 26.58
C VAL A 161 19.00 25.52 27.03
N VAL A 162 19.56 26.72 26.81
CA VAL A 162 19.01 28.00 27.26
C VAL A 162 17.66 28.28 26.60
N GLU A 163 17.49 27.99 25.30
CA GLU A 163 16.23 28.16 24.57
C GLU A 163 15.07 27.35 25.18
N ARG A 164 15.37 26.17 25.73
CA ARG A 164 14.38 25.25 26.32
C ARG A 164 14.20 25.45 27.82
N MET A 165 15.01 26.30 28.44
CA MET A 165 14.98 26.55 29.88
C MET A 165 13.95 27.62 30.23
N LYS A 166 13.30 27.49 31.39
CA LYS A 166 12.34 28.51 31.85
C LYS A 166 13.07 29.82 32.15
N GLU A 167 12.55 30.92 31.61
CA GLU A 167 13.11 32.27 31.82
C GLU A 167 13.34 32.62 33.30
N ARG A 168 12.39 32.22 34.17
CA ARG A 168 12.49 32.42 35.63
C ARG A 168 13.69 31.70 36.28
N LYS A 169 14.14 30.59 35.70
CA LYS A 169 15.31 29.82 36.15
C LYS A 169 16.60 30.31 35.49
N LEU A 170 16.51 30.79 34.24
CA LEU A 170 17.63 31.35 33.51
C LEU A 170 18.12 32.70 34.06
N ALA A 171 17.20 33.60 34.40
CA ALA A 171 17.55 34.94 34.90
C ALA A 171 18.58 34.95 36.05
N PRO A 172 18.42 34.17 37.14
CA PRO A 172 19.41 34.14 38.22
C PRO A 172 20.74 33.48 37.83
N VAL A 173 20.76 32.64 36.79
CA VAL A 173 22.01 32.07 36.24
C VAL A 173 22.75 33.14 35.44
N MET A 174 22.05 33.88 34.58
CA MET A 174 22.61 35.03 33.84
C MET A 174 23.08 36.17 34.73
N ALA A 175 22.44 36.38 35.89
CA ALA A 175 22.88 37.37 36.86
C ALA A 175 24.21 37.02 37.55
N LYS A 176 24.61 35.74 37.54
CA LYS A 176 25.81 35.21 38.19
C LYS A 176 26.92 34.82 37.23
N MET A 177 26.74 35.07 35.94
CA MET A 177 27.76 34.84 34.91
C MET A 177 28.46 36.15 34.53
N ASN A 178 29.54 36.02 33.75
CA ASN A 178 30.25 37.12 33.15
C ASN A 178 29.30 37.95 32.26
N PRO A 179 29.23 39.29 32.45
CA PRO A 179 28.33 40.15 31.69
C PRO A 179 28.55 40.08 30.18
N LEU A 180 29.80 39.89 29.73
CA LEU A 180 30.10 39.74 28.31
C LEU A 180 29.43 38.48 27.75
N LYS A 181 29.55 37.35 28.45
CA LYS A 181 28.94 36.09 28.03
C LYS A 181 27.40 36.17 28.02
N ALA A 182 26.81 36.81 29.01
CA ALA A 182 25.36 37.04 29.05
C ALA A 182 24.86 37.86 27.84
N THR A 183 25.62 38.88 27.43
CA THR A 183 25.26 39.66 26.23
C THR A 183 25.39 38.86 24.94
N GLU A 184 26.44 38.04 24.81
CA GLU A 184 26.61 37.14 23.66
C GLU A 184 25.42 36.19 23.51
N ILE A 185 25.03 35.51 24.59
CA ILE A 185 23.88 34.60 24.61
C ILE A 185 22.60 35.34 24.18
N THR A 186 22.40 36.56 24.66
CA THR A 186 21.20 37.36 24.32
C THR A 186 21.18 37.73 22.83
N VAL A 187 22.33 38.12 22.27
CA VAL A 187 22.46 38.44 20.85
C VAL A 187 22.20 37.21 19.99
N GLU A 188 22.78 36.06 20.35
CA GLU A 188 22.59 34.82 19.60
C GLU A 188 21.16 34.27 19.71
N LEU A 189 20.52 34.34 20.88
CA LEU A 189 19.11 34.00 21.03
C LEU A 189 18.20 34.93 20.21
N ALA A 190 18.51 36.22 20.16
CA ALA A 190 17.75 37.16 19.34
C ALA A 190 17.89 36.83 17.84
N LYS A 191 19.11 36.51 17.37
CA LYS A 191 19.33 36.03 16.01
C LYS A 191 18.54 34.76 15.72
N LEU A 192 18.61 33.76 16.61
CA LEU A 192 17.90 32.48 16.46
C LEU A 192 16.38 32.67 16.31
N ARG A 193 15.79 33.57 17.11
CA ARG A 193 14.35 33.88 17.07
C ARG A 193 13.92 34.72 15.86
N ASN A 194 14.85 35.48 15.29
CA ASN A 194 14.59 36.34 14.12
C ASN A 194 14.84 35.63 12.78
N LEU A 195 15.42 34.43 12.78
CA LEU A 195 15.52 33.61 11.57
C LEU A 195 14.11 33.17 11.15
N PRO A 196 13.70 33.38 9.88
CA PRO A 196 12.41 32.88 9.41
C PRO A 196 12.43 31.35 9.51
N THR A 197 11.55 30.80 10.34
CA THR A 197 11.34 29.36 10.56
C THR A 197 10.76 28.62 9.33
N SER A 198 10.91 29.19 8.14
CA SER A 198 10.25 28.79 6.90
C SER A 198 10.91 27.61 6.17
N ILE A 199 12.07 27.10 6.62
CA ILE A 199 12.72 25.98 5.93
C ILE A 199 12.08 24.63 6.32
N THR A 200 11.45 24.49 7.49
CA THR A 200 10.88 23.21 7.95
C THR A 200 9.42 22.99 7.53
N ASN A 201 8.67 24.03 7.16
CA ASN A 201 7.27 23.93 6.73
C ASN A 201 7.04 24.03 5.21
N ALA A 202 8.10 24.28 4.42
CA ALA A 202 8.00 24.30 2.96
C ALA A 202 8.05 22.90 2.31
N ALA A 203 8.36 21.86 3.08
CA ALA A 203 8.32 20.47 2.64
C ALA A 203 7.25 19.70 3.43
N ARG A 204 5.98 19.96 3.07
CA ARG A 204 4.93 18.94 3.21
C ARG A 204 5.28 17.70 2.39
#